data_AF-A0ABD5DGP6-F1
#
_entry.id   AF-A0ABD5DGP6-F1
#
_cell.length_a   1.000
_cell.length_b   1.000
_cell.length_c   1.000
_cell.angle_alpha   90.00
_cell.angle_beta   90.00
_cell.angle_gamma   90.00
#
_symmetry.space_group_name_H-M   'P 1'
#
loop_
_entity.id
_entity.type
_entity.pdbx_description
1 polymer ?
#
loop_
_entity_poly.entity_id
_entity_poly.type
_entity_poly.pdbx_seq_one_letter_code
_entity_poly.pdbx_strand_id
1 'polypeptide(L)' 'HVLSDDAVAAQLQSATTAEELRALLMGEKQSEALKLDNETLSLDVAASDLLTLQALNAARLKEVGAVDAAFVSHVIN' A
#
# COMPACT_ATOMS: atom_id res chain seq x y z
N HIS A 1 3.11 -0.94 10.70
CA HIS A 1 4.18 -1.09 11.70
C HIS A 1 5.38 -1.66 10.98
N VAL A 2 6.38 -0.82 10.68
CA VAL A 2 7.51 -1.13 9.80
C VAL A 2 8.35 -2.33 10.29
N LEU A 3 8.22 -2.70 11.56
CA LEU A 3 8.90 -3.85 12.19
C LEU A 3 8.10 -5.17 12.13
N SER A 4 6.88 -5.19 11.60
CA SER A 4 6.06 -6.41 11.48
C SER A 4 6.13 -7.05 10.09
N ASP A 5 6.93 -6.51 9.18
CA ASP A 5 7.10 -7.10 7.85
C ASP A 5 8.16 -8.21 7.94
N ASP A 6 7.78 -9.46 7.65
CA ASP A 6 8.70 -10.62 7.70
C ASP A 6 9.92 -10.43 6.77
N ALA A 7 9.77 -9.59 5.73
CA ALA A 7 10.84 -9.15 4.86
C ALA A 7 11.92 -8.32 5.60
N VAL A 8 11.55 -7.52 6.61
CA VAL A 8 12.48 -6.75 7.45
C VAL A 8 13.34 -7.69 8.28
N ALA A 9 12.71 -8.69 8.90
CA ALA A 9 13.39 -9.65 9.77
C ALA A 9 14.47 -10.44 9.01
N ALA A 10 14.16 -10.88 7.78
CA ALA A 10 15.12 -11.54 6.91
C ALA A 10 16.29 -10.61 6.53
N GLN A 11 16.01 -9.34 6.21
CA GLN A 11 17.04 -8.37 5.83
C GLN A 11 17.95 -8.00 7.03
N LEU A 12 17.39 -7.88 8.24
CA LEU A 12 18.15 -7.69 9.48
C LEU A 12 19.10 -8.85 9.75
N GLN A 13 18.70 -10.09 9.46
CA GLN A 13 19.53 -11.28 9.66
C GLN A 13 20.73 -11.33 8.71
N SER A 14 20.60 -10.77 7.50
CA SER A 14 21.64 -10.76 6.46
C SER A 14 22.53 -9.51 6.45
N ALA A 15 22.20 -8.46 7.22
CA ALA A 15 22.96 -7.22 7.24
C ALA A 15 24.32 -7.43 7.92
N THR A 16 25.41 -7.07 7.25
CA THR A 16 26.79 -7.33 7.73
C THR A 16 27.53 -6.07 8.14
N THR A 17 26.95 -4.89 7.87
CA THR A 17 27.57 -3.60 8.15
C THR A 17 26.66 -2.71 9.01
N ALA A 18 27.30 -1.82 9.79
CA ALA A 18 26.60 -0.85 10.64
C ALA A 18 25.74 0.12 9.81
N GLU A 19 26.23 0.56 8.66
CA GLU A 19 25.49 1.38 7.70
C GLU A 19 24.23 0.68 7.15
N GLU A 20 24.30 -0.61 6.82
CA GLU A 20 23.13 -1.37 6.35
C GLU A 20 22.08 -1.52 7.44
N LEU A 21 22.49 -1.82 8.67
CA LEU A 21 21.60 -1.89 9.83
C LEU A 21 20.95 -0.53 10.10
N ARG A 22 21.73 0.56 10.07
CA ARG A 22 21.21 1.93 10.22
C ARG A 22 20.18 2.25 9.14
N ALA A 23 20.47 1.97 7.88
CA ALA A 23 19.58 2.25 6.76
C ALA A 23 18.27 1.44 6.83
N LEU A 24 18.35 0.16 7.25
CA LEU A 24 17.19 -0.69 7.48
C LEU A 24 16.32 -0.16 8.64
N LEU A 25 16.93 0.17 9.78
CA LEU A 25 16.21 0.68 10.96
C LEU A 25 15.64 2.09 10.75
N MET A 26 16.25 2.90 9.90
CA MET A 26 15.74 4.22 9.52
C MET A 26 14.69 4.14 8.39
N GLY A 27 14.36 2.94 7.92
CA GLY A 27 13.36 2.75 6.86
C GLY A 27 13.80 3.27 5.50
N GLU A 28 15.09 3.60 5.32
CA GLU A 28 15.66 4.13 4.08
C GLU A 28 15.57 3.11 2.92
N LYS A 29 15.46 1.81 3.24
CA LYS A 29 15.25 0.72 2.27
C LYS A 29 13.80 0.21 2.21
N GLN A 30 12.90 0.75 3.03
CA GLN A 30 11.59 0.15 3.35
C GLN A 30 10.38 1.05 3.14
N SER A 31 10.56 2.21 2.51
CA SER A 31 9.40 2.84 1.90
C SER A 31 9.06 2.01 0.67
N GLU A 32 8.19 0.99 0.80
CA GLU A 32 7.34 0.63 -0.33
C GLU A 32 6.83 1.97 -0.85
N ALA A 33 7.23 2.32 -2.08
CA ALA A 33 6.80 3.57 -2.66
C ALA A 33 5.28 3.61 -2.51
N LEU A 34 4.74 4.72 -2.03
CA LEU A 34 3.29 4.93 -2.03
C LEU A 34 2.79 4.47 -3.40
N LYS A 35 1.92 3.44 -3.42
CA LYS A 35 1.30 2.93 -4.64
C LYS A 35 0.36 3.99 -5.17
N LEU A 36 0.95 5.03 -5.75
CA LEU A 36 0.33 6.19 -6.36
C LEU A 36 0.83 6.23 -7.80
N ASP A 37 0.35 5.27 -8.57
CA ASP A 37 0.69 5.02 -9.97
C ASP A 37 -0.61 4.95 -10.78
N ASN A 38 -0.51 4.55 -12.05
CA ASN A 38 -1.67 4.50 -12.93
C ASN A 38 -2.68 3.39 -12.58
N GLU A 39 -2.35 2.47 -11.69
CA GLU A 39 -3.26 1.43 -11.22
C GLU A 39 -4.17 1.95 -10.09
N THR A 40 -3.70 2.93 -9.32
CA THR A 40 -4.42 3.48 -8.16
C THR A 40 -4.86 4.94 -8.31
N LEU A 41 -4.25 5.69 -9.24
CA LEU A 41 -4.60 7.07 -9.54
C LEU A 41 -5.24 7.16 -10.92
N SER A 42 -6.44 7.73 -10.99
CA SER A 42 -7.07 8.08 -12.27
C SER A 42 -7.69 9.45 -12.23
N LEU A 43 -7.56 10.12 -13.36
CA LEU A 43 -8.14 11.44 -13.60
C LEU A 43 -9.29 11.29 -14.60
N ASP A 44 -10.16 12.30 -14.63
CA ASP A 44 -11.30 12.36 -15.57
C ASP A 44 -12.25 11.15 -15.49
N VAL A 45 -12.50 10.69 -14.27
CA VAL A 45 -13.43 9.59 -14.01
C VAL A 45 -14.87 10.11 -14.09
N ALA A 46 -15.65 9.56 -15.01
CA ALA A 46 -17.09 9.77 -15.04
C ALA A 46 -17.76 9.06 -13.85
N ALA A 47 -18.25 9.82 -12.89
CA ALA A 47 -19.07 9.33 -11.79
C ALA A 47 -20.30 10.23 -11.63
N SER A 48 -21.49 9.64 -11.63
CA SER A 48 -22.76 10.35 -11.48
C SER A 48 -23.02 10.85 -10.06
N ASP A 49 -22.38 10.21 -9.07
CA ASP A 49 -22.58 10.45 -7.65
C ASP A 49 -21.39 9.92 -6.85
N LEU A 50 -21.36 10.29 -5.57
CA LEU A 50 -20.30 9.92 -4.64
C LEU A 50 -20.22 8.41 -4.42
N LEU A 51 -21.36 7.72 -4.37
CA LEU A 51 -21.42 6.27 -4.15
C LEU A 51 -20.75 5.52 -5.30
N THR A 52 -21.01 5.94 -6.53
CA THR A 52 -20.39 5.40 -7.74
C THR A 52 -18.88 5.63 -7.74
N LEU A 53 -18.43 6.82 -7.33
CA LEU A 53 -17.00 7.13 -7.20
C LEU A 53 -16.32 6.31 -6.10
N GLN A 54 -16.98 6.13 -4.95
CA GLN A 54 -16.48 5.32 -3.83
C GLN A 54 -16.37 3.85 -4.20
N ALA A 55 -17.41 3.28 -4.84
CA ALA A 55 -17.42 1.90 -5.29
C ALA A 55 -16.32 1.64 -6.33
N LEU A 56 -16.14 2.56 -7.28
CA LEU A 56 -15.07 2.46 -8.29
C LEU A 56 -13.68 2.47 -7.66
N ASN A 57 -13.41 3.40 -6.74
CA ASN A 57 -12.12 3.49 -6.08
C ASN A 57 -11.85 2.28 -5.18
N ALA A 58 -12.86 1.81 -4.44
CA ALA A 58 -12.74 0.63 -3.58
C ALA A 58 -12.48 -0.64 -4.42
N ALA A 59 -13.13 -0.78 -5.58
CA ALA A 59 -12.89 -1.89 -6.50
C ALA A 59 -11.45 -1.91 -7.02
N ARG A 60 -10.90 -0.78 -7.43
CA ARG A 60 -9.52 -0.67 -7.92
C ARG A 60 -8.48 -0.98 -6.84
N LEU A 61 -8.69 -0.46 -5.63
CA LEU A 61 -7.84 -0.80 -4.49
C LEU A 61 -7.86 -2.31 -4.21
N LYS A 62 -9.01 -2.96 -4.37
CA LYS A 62 -9.13 -4.41 -4.22
C LYS A 62 -8.40 -5.16 -5.35
N GLU A 63 -8.46 -4.67 -6.59
CA GLU A 63 -7.78 -5.28 -7.75
C GLU A 63 -6.26 -5.30 -7.59
N VAL A 64 -5.67 -4.24 -7.03
CA VAL A 64 -4.21 -4.18 -6.74
C VAL A 64 -3.82 -4.84 -5.41
N GLY A 65 -4.78 -5.51 -4.74
CA GLY A 65 -4.58 -6.19 -3.47
C GLY A 65 -4.28 -5.26 -2.30
N ALA A 66 -4.61 -3.96 -2.41
CA ALA A 66 -4.41 -2.99 -1.33
C ALA A 66 -5.47 -3.09 -0.22
N VAL A 67 -6.67 -3.61 -0.53
CA VAL A 67 -7.78 -3.79 0.41
C VAL A 67 -8.53 -5.10 0.16
N ASP A 68 -9.29 -5.56 1.16
CA ASP A 68 -10.10 -6.77 1.07
C ASP A 68 -11.58 -6.49 0.74
N ALA A 69 -12.38 -7.55 0.62
CA ALA A 69 -13.81 -7.42 0.35
C ALA A 69 -14.60 -6.79 1.51
N ALA A 70 -14.12 -6.91 2.76
CA ALA A 70 -14.78 -6.31 3.91
C ALA A 70 -14.65 -4.78 3.89
N PHE A 71 -13.46 -4.28 3.54
CA PHE A 71 -13.23 -2.86 3.31
C PHE A 71 -14.15 -2.31 2.21
N VAL A 72 -14.25 -3.00 1.07
CA VAL A 72 -15.14 -2.58 -0.03
C VAL A 72 -16.60 -2.51 0.45
N SER A 73 -17.07 -3.51 1.19
CA SER A 73 -18.43 -3.49 1.75
C SER A 73 -18.64 -2.36 2.77
N HIS A 74 -17.62 -1.99 3.54
CA HIS A 74 -17.73 -0.90 4.51
C HIS A 74 -17.83 0.46 3.84
N VAL A 75 -17.11 0.67 2.74
CA VAL A 75 -17.06 1.97 2.03
C VAL A 75 -18.34 2.23 1.21
N ILE A 76 -19.07 1.18 0.81
CA ILE A 76 -20.28 1.27 -0.02
C ILE A 76 -21.57 1.35 0.81
N ASN A 77 -21.53 0.92 2.08
CA ASN A 77 -22.68 0.94 3.00
C ASN A 77 -22.85 2.31 3.69
#